data_AF-A0A7J6QTV7-F1
#
_entry.id   AF-A0A7J6QTV7-F1
#
_cell.length_a   1.000
_cell.length_b   1.000
_cell.length_c   1.000
_cell.angle_alpha   90.00
_cell.angle_beta   90.00
_cell.angle_gamma   90.00
#
_symmetry.space_group_name_H-M   'P 1'
#
loop_
_entity.id
_entity.type
_entity.pdbx_description
1 polymer ?
#
loop_
_entity_poly.entity_id
_entity_poly.type
_entity_poly.pdbx_seq_one_letter_code
_entity_poly.pdbx_strand_id
1 'polypeptide(L)'
;MLLSGSPPFAGENPRQTVRNICEAPISFEGPRWKGVSDSAKDFVRELLQKNPADRPSALEASKNDWIRTFVDIQEPQSALIDSDLLEVLCHFAKESDVKRAALSLVAFSINPKDVCDTLADQFRSLDFDESGTIRLGDLTKALTERLGLDAAEAEKIFRKLDQTGDEEIHYSEFLAACLQ
;
A
#
# COMPACT_ATOMS: atom_id res chain seq x y z
N MET A 1 18.23 -1.42 -9.87
CA MET A 1 18.79 -0.98 -11.16
C MET A 1 18.04 0.22 -11.77
N LEU A 2 17.03 0.79 -11.10
CA LEU A 2 16.21 1.86 -11.67
C LEU A 2 16.97 3.17 -11.92
N LEU A 3 17.83 3.59 -10.97
CA LEU A 3 18.54 4.87 -11.07
C LEU A 3 19.89 4.80 -11.79
N SER A 4 20.65 3.72 -11.61
CA SER A 4 22.03 3.60 -12.08
C SER A 4 22.26 2.45 -13.07
N GLY A 5 21.23 1.66 -13.40
CA GLY A 5 21.32 0.52 -14.32
C GLY A 5 22.21 -0.64 -13.85
N SER A 6 22.72 -0.62 -12.61
CA SER A 6 23.63 -1.63 -12.07
C SER A 6 23.36 -1.88 -10.57
N PRO A 7 23.71 -3.07 -10.05
CA PRO A 7 23.58 -3.37 -8.62
C PRO A 7 24.67 -2.65 -7.80
N PRO A 8 24.36 -2.15 -6.58
CA PRO A 8 25.29 -1.36 -5.78
C PRO A 8 26.49 -2.17 -5.23
N PHE A 9 26.36 -3.50 -5.13
CA PHE A 9 27.39 -4.39 -4.55
C PHE A 9 27.82 -5.50 -5.52
N ALA A 10 27.97 -5.18 -6.81
CA ALA A 10 28.36 -6.16 -7.82
C ALA A 10 29.75 -6.75 -7.53
N GLY A 11 29.92 -8.07 -7.69
CA GLY A 11 31.22 -8.76 -7.67
C GLY A 11 31.38 -9.67 -8.88
N GLU A 12 32.62 -10.06 -9.19
CA GLU A 12 32.93 -10.94 -10.34
C GLU A 12 32.35 -12.35 -10.21
N ASN A 13 32.02 -12.76 -8.98
CA ASN A 13 31.41 -14.03 -8.65
C ASN A 13 30.52 -13.90 -7.40
N PRO A 14 29.61 -14.85 -7.11
CA PRO A 14 28.69 -14.75 -5.98
C PRO A 14 29.36 -14.55 -4.62
N ARG A 15 30.54 -15.16 -4.40
CA ARG A 15 31.28 -14.98 -3.14
C ARG A 15 31.76 -13.54 -2.98
N GLN A 16 32.28 -12.95 -4.05
CA GLN A 16 32.69 -11.56 -4.06
C GLN A 16 31.50 -10.61 -3.89
N THR A 17 30.35 -10.91 -4.50
CA THR A 17 29.11 -10.14 -4.31
C THR A 17 28.67 -10.14 -2.84
N VAL A 18 28.64 -11.30 -2.18
CA VAL A 18 28.29 -11.39 -0.75
C VAL A 18 29.28 -10.59 0.10
N ARG A 19 30.58 -10.72 -0.18
CA ARG A 19 31.60 -9.92 0.51
C ARG A 19 31.37 -8.43 0.34
N ASN A 20 31.03 -7.99 -0.88
CA ASN A 20 30.75 -6.58 -1.15
C ASN A 20 29.50 -6.10 -0.40
N ILE A 21 28.44 -6.91 -0.29
CA ILE A 21 27.24 -6.59 0.50
C ILE A 21 27.61 -6.38 1.98
N CYS A 22 28.49 -7.21 2.54
CA CYS A 22 28.87 -7.11 3.94
C CYS A 22 29.86 -5.96 4.22
N GLU A 23 30.87 -5.81 3.36
CA GLU A 23 32.07 -5.01 3.68
C GLU A 23 32.14 -3.70 2.90
N ALA A 24 31.73 -3.69 1.63
CA ALA A 24 31.97 -2.53 0.77
C ALA A 24 31.09 -1.33 1.17
N PRO A 25 31.64 -0.10 1.14
CA PRO A 25 30.82 1.10 1.21
C PRO A 25 30.02 1.27 -0.08
N ILE A 26 28.86 1.89 0.02
CA ILE A 26 28.09 2.27 -1.16
C ILE A 26 28.77 3.44 -1.88
N SER A 27 28.91 3.35 -3.20
CA SER A 27 29.49 4.41 -4.04
C SER A 27 28.48 4.90 -5.08
N PHE A 28 28.35 6.23 -5.15
CA PHE A 28 27.54 6.94 -6.15
C PHE A 28 28.41 7.61 -7.21
N GLU A 29 29.64 7.12 -7.38
CA GLU A 29 30.60 7.68 -8.33
C GLU A 29 30.43 7.09 -9.74
N GLY A 30 30.91 7.84 -10.73
CA GLY A 30 30.98 7.41 -12.11
C GLY A 30 29.82 7.86 -13.00
N PRO A 31 29.91 7.58 -14.31
CA PRO A 31 29.01 8.14 -15.32
C PRO A 31 27.56 7.68 -15.18
N ARG A 32 27.30 6.56 -14.49
CA ARG A 32 25.94 6.01 -14.30
C ARG A 32 25.09 6.83 -13.33
N TRP A 33 25.73 7.54 -12.41
CA TRP A 33 25.06 8.44 -11.48
C TRP A 33 25.03 9.89 -11.97
N LYS A 34 25.59 10.14 -13.17
CA LYS A 34 25.56 11.45 -13.82
C LYS A 34 24.12 11.75 -14.26
N GLY A 35 23.50 12.73 -13.62
CA GLY A 35 22.10 13.11 -13.85
C GLY A 35 21.12 12.61 -12.79
N VAL A 36 21.56 11.77 -11.85
CA VAL A 36 20.77 11.41 -10.67
C VAL A 36 20.91 12.53 -9.63
N SER A 37 19.79 13.05 -9.13
CA SER A 37 19.77 14.11 -8.12
C SER A 37 20.39 13.65 -6.81
N ASP A 38 20.93 14.59 -6.03
CA ASP A 38 21.57 14.24 -4.76
C ASP A 38 20.55 13.74 -3.73
N SER A 39 19.34 14.30 -3.73
CA SER A 39 18.20 13.81 -2.94
C SER A 39 17.87 12.33 -3.22
N ALA A 40 17.96 11.88 -4.48
CA ALA A 40 17.80 10.46 -4.82
C ALA A 40 18.91 9.58 -4.22
N LYS A 41 20.15 10.08 -4.25
CA LYS A 41 21.31 9.35 -3.70
C LYS A 41 21.23 9.30 -2.17
N ASP A 42 20.79 10.39 -1.54
CA ASP A 42 20.57 10.47 -0.10
C ASP A 42 19.54 9.43 0.34
N PHE A 43 18.39 9.38 -0.34
CA PHE A 43 17.37 8.36 -0.09
C PHE A 43 17.89 6.92 -0.23
N VAL A 44 18.66 6.63 -1.28
CA VAL A 44 19.28 5.30 -1.46
C VAL A 44 20.28 4.99 -0.34
N ARG A 45 21.01 5.98 0.19
CA ARG A 45 21.92 5.80 1.34
C ARG A 45 21.16 5.44 2.61
N GLU A 46 20.05 6.11 2.88
CA GLU A 46 19.18 5.81 4.03
C GLU A 46 18.64 4.38 3.97
N LEU A 47 18.21 3.91 2.79
CA LEU A 47 17.71 2.54 2.64
C LEU A 47 18.77 1.46 2.76
N LEU A 48 20.01 1.77 2.37
CA LEU A 48 21.11 0.80 2.31
C LEU A 48 22.05 0.89 3.52
N GLN A 49 21.53 1.35 4.67
CA GLN A 49 22.23 1.27 5.95
C GLN A 49 22.52 -0.20 6.32
N LYS A 50 23.76 -0.45 6.74
CA LYS A 50 24.24 -1.80 7.13
C LYS A 50 23.57 -2.29 8.40
N ASN A 51 23.41 -1.39 9.37
CA ASN A 51 22.68 -1.68 10.59
C ASN A 51 21.17 -1.59 10.30
N PRO A 52 20.40 -2.67 10.51
CA PRO A 52 18.96 -2.65 10.29
C PRO A 52 18.22 -1.62 11.17
N ALA A 53 18.74 -1.31 12.36
CA ALA A 53 18.11 -0.35 13.27
C ALA A 53 18.21 1.10 12.79
N ASP A 54 19.19 1.40 11.92
CA ASP A 54 19.37 2.74 11.34
C ASP A 54 18.62 2.88 10.00
N ARG A 55 18.00 1.79 9.51
CA ARG A 55 17.26 1.78 8.26
C ARG A 55 15.81 2.22 8.53
N PRO A 56 15.28 3.20 7.78
CA PRO A 56 13.88 3.57 7.93
C PRO A 56 12.98 2.40 7.55
N SER A 57 11.83 2.31 8.21
CA SER A 57 10.73 1.44 7.79
C SER A 57 10.22 1.85 6.40
N ALA A 58 9.49 0.97 5.73
CA ALA A 58 8.91 1.28 4.43
C ALA A 58 7.99 2.52 4.47
N LEU A 59 7.24 2.69 5.57
CA LEU A 59 6.36 3.83 5.80
C LEU A 59 7.13 5.14 6.07
N GLU A 60 8.27 5.08 6.75
CA GLU A 60 9.13 6.28 6.91
C GLU A 60 9.81 6.64 5.60
N ALA A 61 10.27 5.64 4.84
CA ALA A 61 10.89 5.82 3.54
C ALA A 61 9.93 6.40 2.51
N SER A 62 8.65 6.00 2.52
CA SER A 62 7.64 6.56 1.58
C SER A 62 7.40 8.05 1.81
N LYS A 63 7.64 8.54 3.03
CA LYS A 63 7.46 9.95 3.42
C LYS A 63 8.68 10.83 3.12
N ASN A 64 9.77 10.26 2.59
CA ASN A 64 10.96 11.01 2.20
C ASN A 64 10.65 12.02 1.08
N ASP A 65 11.23 13.22 1.18
CA ASP A 65 11.00 14.33 0.25
C ASP A 65 11.28 13.96 -1.21
N TRP A 66 12.28 13.11 -1.46
CA TRP A 66 12.58 12.65 -2.80
C TRP A 66 11.40 11.90 -3.42
N ILE A 67 10.79 10.98 -2.67
CA ILE A 67 9.62 10.22 -3.12
C ILE A 67 8.43 11.16 -3.30
N ARG A 68 8.16 12.01 -2.31
CA ARG A 68 7.05 12.98 -2.35
C ARG A 68 7.14 14.00 -3.48
N THR A 69 8.34 14.25 -4.03
CA THR A 69 8.53 15.14 -5.19
C THR A 69 7.96 14.54 -6.49
N PHE A 70 7.92 13.20 -6.62
CA PHE A 70 7.47 12.52 -7.84
C PHE A 70 6.12 11.83 -7.70
N VAL A 71 5.70 11.57 -6.46
CA VAL A 71 4.34 11.14 -6.20
C VAL A 71 3.52 12.42 -6.12
N ASP A 72 2.57 12.59 -7.04
CA ASP A 72 1.46 13.53 -6.89
C ASP A 72 0.61 12.98 -5.73
N ILE A 73 1.15 13.04 -4.50
CA ILE A 73 0.35 12.91 -3.30
C ILE A 73 -0.44 14.21 -3.31
N GLN A 74 -1.56 14.20 -4.04
CA GLN A 74 -2.66 15.00 -3.60
C GLN A 74 -2.78 14.66 -2.12
N GLU A 75 -2.46 15.62 -1.23
CA GLU A 75 -2.78 15.52 0.19
C GLU A 75 -4.10 14.79 0.26
N PRO A 76 -4.21 13.67 1.00
CA PRO A 76 -5.32 12.74 0.89
C PRO A 76 -6.53 13.60 0.81
N GLN A 77 -7.04 13.77 -0.43
CA GLN A 77 -8.10 14.72 -0.57
C GLN A 77 -9.11 14.02 0.29
N SER A 78 -9.65 14.75 1.25
CA SER A 78 -10.93 14.39 1.80
C SER A 78 -12.00 14.49 0.68
N ALA A 79 -11.65 14.18 -0.59
CA ALA A 79 -12.44 13.49 -1.57
C ALA A 79 -13.28 12.54 -0.77
N LEU A 80 -14.49 13.06 -0.56
CA LEU A 80 -15.44 12.62 0.42
C LEU A 80 -15.50 11.12 0.26
N ILE A 81 -15.15 10.37 1.31
CA ILE A 81 -15.44 8.94 1.33
C ILE A 81 -16.88 8.83 0.88
N ASP A 82 -17.06 8.19 -0.26
CA ASP A 82 -18.33 8.20 -0.95
C ASP A 82 -19.30 7.41 -0.09
N SER A 83 -20.37 8.05 0.37
CA SER A 83 -21.38 7.39 1.18
C SER A 83 -21.98 6.20 0.41
N ASP A 84 -22.10 6.32 -0.92
CA ASP A 84 -22.59 5.26 -1.79
C ASP A 84 -21.67 4.03 -1.73
N LEU A 85 -20.35 4.23 -1.67
CA LEU A 85 -19.38 3.14 -1.50
C LEU A 85 -19.55 2.46 -0.14
N LEU A 86 -19.66 3.23 0.94
CA LEU A 86 -19.85 2.65 2.27
C LEU A 86 -21.14 1.85 2.36
N GLU A 87 -22.20 2.31 1.69
CA GLU A 87 -23.45 1.57 1.57
C GLU A 87 -23.28 0.25 0.78
N VAL A 88 -22.49 0.26 -0.29
CA VAL A 88 -22.13 -0.96 -1.05
C VAL A 88 -21.40 -1.98 -0.17
N LEU A 89 -20.44 -1.53 0.66
CA LEU A 89 -19.75 -2.40 1.62
C LEU A 89 -20.73 -2.97 2.66
N CYS A 90 -21.65 -2.15 3.16
CA CYS A 90 -22.70 -2.58 4.09
C CYS A 90 -23.64 -3.60 3.45
N HIS A 91 -23.99 -3.41 2.17
CA HIS A 91 -24.83 -4.34 1.43
C HIS A 91 -24.12 -5.67 1.23
N PHE A 92 -22.84 -5.65 0.83
CA PHE A 92 -22.02 -6.86 0.70
C PHE A 92 -21.98 -7.66 1.99
N ALA A 93 -21.78 -7.00 3.13
CA ALA A 93 -21.75 -7.66 4.44
C ALA A 93 -23.05 -8.40 4.79
N LYS A 94 -24.20 -7.96 4.25
CA LYS A 94 -25.51 -8.59 4.44
C LYS A 94 -25.79 -9.75 3.49
N GLU A 95 -24.99 -9.92 2.45
CA GLU A 95 -25.17 -11.00 1.47
C GLU A 95 -24.92 -12.39 2.06
N SER A 96 -25.35 -13.44 1.37
CA SER A 96 -25.06 -14.82 1.78
C SER A 96 -23.57 -15.15 1.67
N ASP A 97 -23.09 -16.08 2.51
CA ASP A 97 -21.70 -16.53 2.50
C ASP A 97 -21.29 -17.08 1.12
N VAL A 98 -22.20 -17.76 0.42
CA VAL A 98 -21.97 -18.29 -0.93
C VAL A 98 -21.77 -17.17 -1.93
N LYS A 99 -22.60 -16.11 -1.90
CA LYS A 99 -22.46 -14.98 -2.82
C LYS A 99 -21.17 -14.21 -2.57
N ARG A 100 -20.82 -13.97 -1.29
CA ARG A 100 -19.55 -13.31 -0.94
C ARG A 100 -18.35 -14.11 -1.45
N ALA A 101 -18.32 -15.42 -1.22
CA ALA A 101 -17.24 -16.29 -1.70
C ALA A 101 -17.12 -16.29 -3.25
N ALA A 102 -18.25 -16.29 -3.97
CA ALA A 102 -18.26 -16.24 -5.43
C ALA A 102 -17.71 -14.91 -5.95
N LEU A 103 -18.13 -13.77 -5.38
CA LEU A 103 -17.64 -12.45 -5.75
C LEU A 103 -16.15 -12.27 -5.44
N SER A 104 -15.66 -12.84 -4.33
CA SER A 104 -14.22 -12.86 -4.02
C SER A 104 -13.39 -13.60 -5.06
N LEU A 105 -13.89 -14.72 -5.56
CA LEU A 105 -13.22 -15.47 -6.63
C LEU A 105 -13.16 -14.64 -7.92
N VAL A 106 -14.25 -13.91 -8.23
CA VAL A 106 -14.27 -13.01 -9.38
C VAL A 106 -13.26 -11.89 -9.19
N ALA A 107 -13.25 -11.22 -8.04
CA ALA A 107 -12.30 -10.16 -7.72
C ALA A 107 -10.84 -10.61 -7.87
N PHE A 108 -10.53 -11.83 -7.41
CA PHE A 108 -9.19 -12.41 -7.54
C PHE A 108 -8.79 -12.68 -9.00
N SER A 109 -9.77 -12.90 -9.88
CA SER A 109 -9.54 -13.15 -11.31
C SER A 109 -9.44 -11.87 -12.15
N ILE A 110 -9.80 -10.71 -11.59
CA ILE A 110 -9.75 -9.43 -12.30
C ILE A 110 -8.32 -8.89 -12.27
N ASN A 111 -7.85 -8.44 -13.44
CA ASN A 111 -6.60 -7.72 -13.51
C ASN A 111 -6.79 -6.32 -12.90
N PRO A 112 -5.95 -5.88 -11.96
CA PRO A 112 -6.06 -4.54 -11.37
C PRO A 112 -6.12 -3.39 -12.38
N LYS A 113 -5.56 -3.59 -13.59
CA LYS A 113 -5.61 -2.62 -14.69
C LYS A 113 -6.98 -2.46 -15.35
N ASP A 114 -7.84 -3.46 -15.22
CA ASP A 114 -9.19 -3.47 -15.80
C ASP A 114 -10.22 -2.89 -14.81
N VAL A 115 -9.79 -2.57 -13.59
CA VAL A 115 -10.60 -1.94 -12.54
C VAL A 115 -10.61 -0.43 -12.75
N CYS A 116 -11.73 0.22 -12.42
CA CYS A 116 -11.85 1.66 -12.47
C CYS A 116 -10.84 2.32 -11.51
N ASP A 117 -10.00 3.25 -12.02
CA ASP A 117 -8.99 3.97 -11.24
C ASP A 117 -9.60 4.64 -9.99
N THR A 118 -10.87 5.02 -10.05
CA THR A 118 -11.62 5.63 -8.93
C THR A 118 -11.75 4.73 -7.71
N LEU A 119 -11.77 3.40 -7.87
CA LEU A 119 -11.86 2.45 -6.74
C LEU A 119 -10.54 2.38 -5.97
N ALA A 120 -9.40 2.51 -6.67
CA ALA A 120 -8.11 2.59 -6.02
C ALA A 120 -7.97 3.89 -5.20
N ASP A 121 -8.52 5.00 -5.71
CA ASP A 121 -8.57 6.26 -4.96
C ASP A 121 -9.45 6.16 -3.72
N GLN A 122 -10.62 5.52 -3.82
CA GLN A 122 -11.51 5.32 -2.68
C GLN A 122 -10.94 4.35 -1.65
N PHE A 123 -10.24 3.29 -2.08
CA PHE A 123 -9.54 2.41 -1.16
C PHE A 123 -8.47 3.18 -0.38
N ARG A 124 -7.66 3.99 -1.07
CA ARG A 124 -6.64 4.84 -0.45
C ARG A 124 -7.23 5.88 0.51
N SER A 125 -8.44 6.39 0.24
CA SER A 125 -9.08 7.35 1.15
C SER A 125 -9.63 6.71 2.42
N LEU A 126 -9.81 5.38 2.43
CA LEU A 126 -10.17 4.59 3.60
C LEU A 126 -8.94 4.09 4.37
N ASP A 127 -7.77 3.99 3.74
CA ASP A 127 -6.49 3.63 4.37
C ASP A 127 -5.84 4.87 5.02
N PHE A 128 -6.33 5.25 6.20
CA PHE A 128 -5.88 6.47 6.88
C PHE A 128 -4.45 6.40 7.41
N ASP A 129 -3.94 5.21 7.71
CA ASP A 129 -2.58 5.02 8.24
C ASP A 129 -1.54 4.70 7.15
N GLU A 130 -1.96 4.66 5.88
CA GLU A 130 -1.15 4.34 4.71
C GLU A 130 -0.47 2.96 4.86
N SER A 131 -1.15 2.01 5.53
CA SER A 131 -0.64 0.65 5.73
C SER A 131 -0.72 -0.21 4.47
N GLY A 132 -1.55 0.20 3.51
CA GLY A 132 -1.88 -0.57 2.30
C GLY A 132 -3.06 -1.53 2.48
N THR A 133 -3.68 -1.54 3.65
CA THR A 133 -4.90 -2.29 3.98
C THR A 133 -5.88 -1.40 4.74
N ILE A 134 -7.17 -1.70 4.68
CA ILE A 134 -8.16 -0.95 5.48
C ILE A 134 -8.32 -1.68 6.81
N ARG A 135 -7.88 -1.06 7.90
CA ARG A 135 -7.94 -1.68 9.22
C ARG A 135 -9.29 -1.51 9.88
N LEU A 136 -9.55 -2.31 10.91
CA LEU A 136 -10.79 -2.24 11.69
C LEU A 136 -11.09 -0.81 12.17
N GLY A 137 -10.07 -0.11 12.67
CA GLY A 137 -10.20 1.27 13.14
C GLY A 137 -10.61 2.24 12.04
N ASP A 138 -10.04 2.07 10.84
CA ASP A 138 -10.28 2.98 9.72
C ASP A 138 -11.69 2.83 9.16
N LEU A 139 -12.12 1.58 8.88
CA LEU A 139 -13.46 1.33 8.38
C LEU A 139 -14.52 1.71 9.43
N THR A 140 -14.29 1.37 10.71
CA THR A 140 -15.23 1.70 11.78
C THR A 140 -15.41 3.20 11.91
N LYS A 141 -14.31 3.96 11.84
CA LYS A 141 -14.35 5.41 11.85
C LYS A 141 -15.10 5.96 10.63
N ALA A 142 -14.80 5.46 9.43
CA ALA A 142 -15.49 5.89 8.21
C ALA A 142 -17.01 5.62 8.28
N LEU A 143 -17.44 4.44 8.72
CA LEU A 143 -18.85 4.06 8.85
C LEU A 143 -19.60 4.87 9.92
N THR A 144 -18.97 5.10 11.06
CA THR A 144 -19.56 5.88 12.16
C THR A 144 -19.66 7.37 11.82
N GLU A 145 -18.63 7.96 11.21
CA GLU A 145 -18.62 9.39 10.85
C GLU A 145 -19.51 9.73 9.65
N ARG A 146 -19.63 8.83 8.65
CA ARG A 146 -20.36 9.11 7.40
C ARG A 146 -21.78 8.57 7.37
N LEU A 147 -22.01 7.38 7.93
CA LEU A 147 -23.33 6.74 7.94
C LEU A 147 -24.03 6.81 9.30
N GLY A 148 -23.34 7.26 10.35
CA GLY A 148 -23.92 7.35 11.69
C GLY A 148 -24.19 5.98 12.33
N LEU A 149 -23.53 4.93 11.86
CA LEU A 149 -23.63 3.58 12.42
C LEU A 149 -23.01 3.52 13.81
N ASP A 150 -23.49 2.61 14.65
CA ASP A 150 -22.82 2.35 15.92
C ASP A 150 -21.53 1.54 15.71
N ALA A 151 -20.60 1.62 16.68
CA ALA A 151 -19.32 0.93 16.58
C ALA A 151 -19.47 -0.61 16.50
N ALA A 152 -20.48 -1.18 17.17
CA ALA A 152 -20.69 -2.62 17.20
C ALA A 152 -21.26 -3.16 15.87
N GLU A 153 -22.07 -2.38 15.17
CA GLU A 153 -22.58 -2.64 13.84
C GLU A 153 -21.47 -2.51 12.80
N ALA A 154 -20.65 -1.46 12.90
CA ALA A 154 -19.48 -1.29 12.04
C ALA A 154 -18.47 -2.44 12.19
N GLU A 155 -18.18 -2.88 13.42
CA GLU A 155 -17.34 -4.06 13.67
C GLU A 155 -17.92 -5.34 13.06
N LYS A 156 -19.25 -5.54 13.11
CA LYS A 156 -19.90 -6.69 12.48
C LYS A 156 -19.76 -6.66 10.96
N ILE A 157 -19.91 -5.48 10.36
CA ILE A 157 -19.73 -5.26 8.91
C ILE A 157 -18.29 -5.58 8.54
N PHE A 158 -17.31 -5.06 9.28
CA PHE A 158 -15.90 -5.32 9.08
C PHE A 158 -15.60 -6.83 9.07
N ARG A 159 -16.05 -7.57 10.09
CA ARG A 159 -15.82 -9.02 10.19
C ARG A 159 -16.48 -9.84 9.07
N LYS A 160 -17.45 -9.27 8.35
CA LYS A 160 -18.06 -9.92 7.17
C LYS A 160 -17.30 -9.63 5.88
N LEU A 161 -16.57 -8.51 5.85
CA LEU A 161 -15.70 -8.09 4.76
C LEU A 161 -14.32 -8.75 4.84
N ASP A 162 -13.75 -8.84 6.05
CA ASP A 162 -12.52 -9.57 6.34
C ASP A 162 -12.77 -11.08 6.22
N GLN A 163 -12.41 -11.64 5.07
CA GLN A 163 -12.55 -13.07 4.78
C GLN A 163 -11.33 -13.86 5.22
N THR A 164 -10.19 -13.20 5.38
CA THR A 164 -8.94 -13.84 5.80
C THR A 164 -8.83 -13.99 7.32
N GLY A 165 -9.51 -13.12 8.07
CA GLY A 165 -9.53 -13.09 9.53
C GLY A 165 -8.27 -12.49 10.15
N ASP A 166 -7.53 -11.66 9.41
CA ASP A 166 -6.29 -11.02 9.88
C ASP A 166 -6.50 -9.60 10.42
N GLU A 167 -7.77 -9.18 10.58
CA GLU A 167 -8.16 -7.83 11.01
C GLU A 167 -7.76 -6.72 10.03
N GLU A 168 -7.49 -7.07 8.77
CA GLU A 168 -7.16 -6.16 7.68
C GLU A 168 -8.01 -6.47 6.44
N ILE A 169 -8.61 -5.45 5.82
CA ILE A 169 -9.31 -5.62 4.54
C ILE A 169 -8.31 -5.37 3.41
N HIS A 170 -8.04 -6.42 2.65
CA HIS A 170 -7.16 -6.38 1.49
C HIS A 170 -7.87 -5.75 0.29
N TYR A 171 -7.11 -5.19 -0.64
CA TYR A 171 -7.67 -4.58 -1.86
C TYR A 171 -8.58 -5.54 -2.64
N SER A 172 -8.24 -6.83 -2.70
CA SER A 172 -9.08 -7.85 -3.36
C SER A 172 -10.43 -8.06 -2.68
N GLU A 173 -10.51 -7.94 -1.35
CA GLU A 173 -11.76 -8.10 -0.59
C GLU A 173 -12.63 -6.85 -0.73
N PHE A 174 -12.01 -5.68 -0.71
CA PHE A 174 -12.68 -4.42 -1.04
C PHE A 174 -13.26 -4.45 -2.45
N LEU A 175 -12.50 -4.92 -3.44
CA LEU A 175 -12.99 -5.08 -4.81
C LEU A 175 -14.14 -6.09 -4.89
N ALA A 176 -14.05 -7.22 -4.20
CA ALA A 176 -15.13 -8.20 -4.14
C ALA A 176 -16.45 -7.58 -3.66
N ALA A 177 -16.37 -6.68 -2.68
CA ALA A 177 -17.53 -5.97 -2.18
C ALA A 177 -18.13 -4.99 -3.19
N CYS A 178 -17.33 -4.45 -4.11
CA CYS A 178 -17.76 -3.47 -5.12
C CYS A 178 -18.29 -4.09 -6.43
N LEU A 179 -18.08 -5.39 -6.67
CA LEU A 179 -18.43 -6.10 -7.92
C LEU A 179 -19.91 -6.58 -7.98
N GLN A 180 -20.82 -5.86 -7.33
CA GLN A 180 -22.21 -6.30 -7.14
C GLN A 180 -23.11 -6.14 -8.36
#